data_AF-K1XPK6-F1
#
_entry.id   AF-K1XPK6-F1
#
_cell.length_a   1.000
_cell.length_b   1.000
_cell.length_c   1.000
_cell.angle_alpha   90.00
_cell.angle_beta   90.00
_cell.angle_gamma   90.00
#
_symmetry.space_group_name_H-M   'P 1'
#
loop_
_entity.id
_entity.type
_entity.pdbx_description
1 polymer ?
#
loop_
_entity_poly.entity_id
_entity_poly.type
_entity_poly.pdbx_seq_one_letter_code
_entity_poly.pdbx_strand_id
1 'polypeptide(L)' 'MPKIIKNILEEQSQQIEDCMNRESQMSDWERGFIQSIQEQREAGRFLSDKQVSRLDIIWEKLTA' A
#
# COMPACT_ATOMS: atom_id res chain seq x y z
N MET A 1 13.21 -10.15 14.69
CA MET A 1 12.93 -8.86 14.01
C MET A 1 12.35 -7.87 15.03
N PRO A 2 12.71 -6.58 14.99
CA PRO A 2 12.19 -5.56 15.90
C PRO A 2 10.66 -5.43 15.82
N LYS A 3 9.98 -5.26 16.96
CA LYS A 3 8.51 -5.11 17.03
C LYS A 3 7.98 -3.93 16.19
N ILE A 4 8.72 -2.83 16.15
CA ILE A 4 8.35 -1.61 15.41
C ILE A 4 8.22 -1.89 13.91
N ILE A 5 9.16 -2.66 13.34
CA ILE A 5 9.13 -3.00 11.91
C ILE A 5 7.90 -3.87 11.62
N LYS A 6 7.57 -4.82 12.49
CA LYS A 6 6.39 -5.68 12.31
C LYS A 6 5.10 -4.87 12.20
N ASN A 7 4.90 -3.87 13.08
CA ASN A 7 3.69 -3.04 13.06
C ASN A 7 3.56 -2.22 11.77
N ILE A 8 4.66 -1.60 11.31
CA ILE A 8 4.66 -0.82 10.06
C ILE A 8 4.28 -1.68 8.85
N LEU A 9 4.77 -2.93 8.81
CA LEU A 9 4.45 -3.85 7.73
C LEU A 9 2.99 -4.29 7.72
N GLU A 10 2.38 -4.45 8.89
CA GLU A 10 0.96 -4.79 9.04
C GLU A 10 0.08 -3.61 8.60
N GLU A 11 0.42 -2.38 9.03
CA GLU A 11 -0.27 -1.14 8.62
C GLU A 11 -0.27 -0.96 7.10
N GLN A 12 0.89 -1.08 6.45
CA GLN A 12 1.02 -0.98 4.99
C GLN A 12 0.21 -2.06 4.25
N SER A 13 0.17 -3.28 4.81
CA SER A 13 -0.58 -4.37 4.18
C SER A 13 -2.09 -4.12 4.26
N GLN A 14 -2.57 -3.58 5.39
CA GLN A 14 -3.97 -3.19 5.55
C GLN A 14 -4.35 -2.04 4.60
N GLN A 15 -3.50 -1.02 4.46
CA GLN A 15 -3.74 0.08 3.53
C GLN A 15 -3.81 -0.40 2.07
N ILE A 16 -2.94 -1.32 1.67
CA ILE A 16 -2.97 -1.93 0.33
C ILE A 16 -4.29 -2.67 0.12
N GLU A 17 -4.72 -3.48 1.08
CA GLU A 17 -5.99 -4.21 1.02
C GLU A 17 -7.20 -3.26 0.91
N ASP A 18 -7.21 -2.18 1.68
CA ASP A 18 -8.27 -1.16 1.61
C ASP A 18 -8.34 -0.49 0.23
N CYS A 19 -7.19 -0.23 -0.39
CA CYS A 19 -7.10 0.30 -1.74
C CYS A 19 -7.66 -0.72 -2.76
N MET A 20 -7.25 -1.99 -2.68
CA MET A 20 -7.72 -3.06 -3.56
C MET A 20 -9.24 -3.24 -3.48
N ASN A 21 -9.82 -3.17 -2.27
CA ASN A 21 -11.27 -3.24 -2.08
C ASN A 21 -12.03 -2.03 -2.68
N ARG A 22 -11.32 -0.94 -3.01
CA ARG A 22 -11.87 0.29 -3.61
C ARG A 22 -11.30 0.57 -4.99
N GLU A 23 -10.77 -0.45 -5.67
CA GLU A 23 -10.09 -0.30 -6.96
C GLU A 23 -10.92 0.39 -8.04
N SER A 24 -12.25 0.28 -7.96
CA SER A 24 -13.19 0.93 -8.88
C SER A 24 -13.17 2.46 -8.81
N GLN A 25 -12.64 3.04 -7.72
CA GLN A 25 -12.50 4.48 -7.51
C GLN A 25 -11.11 5.00 -7.88
N MET A 26 -10.20 4.11 -8.29
CA MET A 26 -8.84 4.43 -8.66
C MET A 26 -8.69 4.61 -10.17
N SER A 27 -7.82 5.56 -10.55
CA SER A 27 -7.33 5.65 -11.93
C SER A 27 -6.54 4.38 -12.32
N ASP A 28 -6.37 4.14 -13.62
CA ASP A 28 -5.57 3.00 -14.11
C ASP A 28 -4.13 3.02 -13.56
N TRP A 29 -3.56 4.22 -13.42
CA TRP A 29 -2.22 4.38 -12.85
C TRP A 29 -2.19 4.04 -11.36
N GLU A 30 -3.18 4.50 -10.58
CA GLU A 30 -3.26 4.18 -9.14
C GLU A 30 -3.44 2.67 -8.93
N ARG A 31 -4.31 2.00 -9.72
CA ARG A 31 -4.46 0.54 -9.70
C ARG A 31 -3.14 -0.18 -9.98
N GLY A 32 -2.45 0.21 -11.06
CA GLY A 32 -1.16 -0.38 -11.40
C GLY A 32 -0.08 -0.15 -10.33
N PHE A 33 -0.09 1.03 -9.69
CA PHE A 33 0.81 1.32 -8.57
C PHE A 33 0.53 0.43 -7.35
N ILE A 34 -0.74 0.32 -6.92
CA ILE A 34 -1.14 -0.50 -5.76
C ILE A 34 -0.81 -1.98 -6.02
N GLN A 35 -1.13 -2.49 -7.22
CA GLN A 35 -0.75 -3.85 -7.61
C GLN A 35 0.77 -4.07 -7.54
N SER A 36 1.56 -3.14 -8.06
CA SER A 36 3.03 -3.26 -8.06
C SER A 36 3.62 -3.33 -6.65
N ILE A 37 3.12 -2.53 -5.72
CA ILE A 37 3.60 -2.58 -4.33
C ILE A 37 3.07 -3.81 -3.58
N GLN A 38 1.86 -4.29 -3.90
CA GLN A 38 1.35 -5.57 -3.37
C GLN A 38 2.29 -6.72 -3.76
N GLU A 39 2.64 -6.85 -5.03
CA GLU A 39 3.58 -7.87 -5.52
C GLU A 39 4.95 -7.76 -4.84
N GLN A 40 5.42 -6.54 -4.56
CA GLN A 40 6.65 -6.30 -3.80
C GLN A 40 6.55 -6.83 -2.36
N ARG A 41 5.40 -6.65 -1.70
CA ARG A 41 5.13 -7.16 -0.34
C ARG A 41 5.03 -8.68 -0.30
N GLU A 42 4.33 -9.28 -1.25
CA GLU A 42 4.20 -10.73 -1.40
C GLU A 42 5.56 -11.39 -1.65
N ALA A 43 6.46 -10.72 -2.37
CA ALA A 43 7.86 -11.13 -2.54
C ALA A 43 8.74 -10.88 -1.30
N GLY A 44 8.17 -10.47 -0.16
CA GLY A 44 8.88 -10.23 1.09
C GLY A 44 9.75 -8.98 1.12
N ARG A 45 9.58 -8.04 0.18
CA ARG A 45 10.38 -6.81 0.08
C ARG A 45 9.72 -5.65 0.82
N PHE A 46 10.54 -4.73 1.31
CA PHE A 46 10.09 -3.48 1.92
C PHE A 46 9.74 -2.45 0.85
N LEU A 47 8.75 -1.61 1.12
CA LEU A 47 8.47 -0.42 0.31
C LEU A 47 9.54 0.64 0.59
N SER A 48 9.87 1.42 -0.43
CA SER A 48 10.67 2.64 -0.25
C SER A 48 9.83 3.77 0.34
N ASP A 49 10.45 4.76 0.95
CA ASP A 49 9.76 5.92 1.54
C ASP A 49 8.83 6.63 0.54
N LYS A 50 9.24 6.72 -0.73
CA LYS A 50 8.43 7.30 -1.80
C LYS A 50 7.18 6.45 -2.10
N GLN A 51 7.30 5.13 -2.02
CA GLN A 51 6.17 4.23 -2.20
C GLN A 51 5.22 4.30 -1.01
N VAL A 52 5.74 4.36 0.22
CA VAL A 52 4.93 4.55 1.44
C VAL A 52 4.14 5.85 1.36
N SER A 53 4.84 6.98 1.12
CA SER A 53 4.18 8.28 1.00
C SER A 53 3.12 8.31 -0.11
N ARG A 54 3.34 7.61 -1.23
CA ARG A 54 2.35 7.53 -2.31
C ARG A 54 1.16 6.62 -1.93
N LEU A 55 1.41 5.51 -1.24
CA LEU A 55 0.37 4.65 -0.68
C LEU A 55 -0.52 5.44 0.27
N ASP A 56 0.06 6.21 1.19
CA ASP A 56 -0.69 7.04 2.13
C ASP A 56 -1.62 8.03 1.41
N ILE A 57 -1.11 8.76 0.40
CA ILE A 57 -1.91 9.72 -0.38
C ILE A 57 -3.09 9.04 -1.09
N ILE A 58 -2.87 7.86 -1.68
CA ILE A 58 -3.92 7.12 -2.39
C ILE A 58 -4.95 6.59 -1.38
N TRP A 59 -4.49 6.02 -0.27
CA TRP A 59 -5.34 5.47 0.77
C TRP A 59 -6.21 6.59 1.39
N GLU A 60 -5.62 7.72 1.80
CA GLU A 60 -6.34 8.87 2.32
C GLU A 60 -7.41 9.38 1.34
N LYS A 61 -7.09 9.47 0.05
CA LYS A 61 -8.06 9.86 -0.99
C LYS A 61 -9.27 8.91 -1.07
N LEU A 62 -9.08 7.62 -0.80
CA LEU A 62 -10.11 6.58 -0.91
C LEU A 62 -10.91 6.36 0.39
N THR A 63 -10.36 6.79 1.54
CA THR A 63 -10.96 6.56 2.86
C THR A 63 -11.41 7.83 3.59
N ALA A 64 -11.02 9.02 3.11
CA ALA A 64 -11.56 10.30 3.58
C ALA A 64 -13.02 10.49 3.15
#